data_AF-A0A388MDB5-F1
#
_entry.id   AF-A0A388MDB5-F1
#
_cell.length_a   1.000
_cell.length_b   1.000
_cell.length_c   1.000
_cell.angle_alpha   90.00
_cell.angle_beta   90.00
_cell.angle_gamma   90.00
#
_symmetry.space_group_name_H-M   'P 1'
#
loop_
_entity.id
_entity.type
_entity.pdbx_description
1 polymer ?
#
loop_
_entity_poly.entity_id
_entity_poly.type
_entity_poly.pdbx_seq_one_letter_code
_entity_poly.pdbx_strand_id
1 'polypeptide(L)'
;MYNLLSEQVKEREKKKLGDAKLVSLEEEKKKLQMEEERRFQANKDRELQEARLGKIVRTSVKEVCESALGRKVEIPEDDDNEVIKLRKELEEIRTKSLGDSKEARVEALRKEKEALLKKNQESEEDRLRKDIADLRRNQEGGEEDRLRKEIAELKGEAGQGKANEGGQDAIIALQLQIKELSAFRTTLEEKNVELCTLKSENTHLKKDVNDLRDEFLTLRNKRTVGAVIESSPPEEPAKGKKRAVASTTAMYTPKDLEALQKAYKAALQGKEMAMKEADMLKERMAKMGASRIRLSARKSAFKKMTPRNLKTSFHAVEVESDDEKGKEGDAGRARSTEEVTKDLEVAKMTGFRDCRLKELRQAKKADMEAACTDEGISYIKLDQAKADVAEIRASQDFTGWLKEKDKQEEDDQQQHYATSTEEVGED
;
A
#
# COMPACT_ATOMS: atom_id res chain seq x y z
N MET A 1 16.79 41.55 -7.99
CA MET A 1 17.99 40.82 -8.46
C MET A 1 18.16 39.46 -7.75
N TYR A 2 18.14 39.42 -6.41
CA TYR A 2 18.27 38.16 -5.63
C TYR A 2 17.21 37.09 -5.94
N ASN A 3 15.96 37.47 -6.19
CA ASN A 3 14.89 36.50 -6.49
C ASN A 3 15.13 35.74 -7.80
N LEU A 4 15.63 36.41 -8.85
CA LEU A 4 15.90 35.81 -10.15
C LEU A 4 17.04 34.78 -10.07
N LEU A 5 18.09 35.08 -9.28
CA LEU A 5 19.19 34.16 -9.02
C LEU A 5 18.73 32.93 -8.21
N SER A 6 17.83 33.12 -7.24
CA SER A 6 17.25 32.02 -6.46
C SER A 6 16.38 31.10 -7.32
N GLU A 7 15.54 31.64 -8.21
CA GLU A 7 14.76 30.84 -9.15
C GLU A 7 15.65 30.05 -10.11
N GLN A 8 16.69 30.66 -10.66
CA GLN A 8 17.61 29.99 -11.57
C GLN A 8 18.38 28.83 -10.90
N VAL A 9 18.76 28.98 -9.62
CA VAL A 9 19.38 27.89 -8.84
C VAL A 9 18.38 26.76 -8.60
N LYS A 10 17.14 27.09 -8.18
CA LYS A 10 16.07 26.09 -7.98
C LYS A 10 15.74 25.32 -9.26
N GLU A 11 15.73 25.99 -10.41
CA GLU A 11 15.47 25.35 -11.71
C GLU A 11 16.61 24.39 -12.09
N ARG A 12 17.87 24.79 -11.87
CA ARG A 12 19.03 23.89 -12.08
C ARG A 12 19.02 22.69 -11.14
N GLU A 13 18.62 22.87 -9.89
CA GLU A 13 18.48 21.76 -8.93
C GLU A 13 17.36 20.80 -9.33
N LYS A 14 16.19 21.33 -9.74
CA LYS A 14 15.09 20.51 -10.27
C LYS A 14 15.52 19.71 -11.50
N LYS A 15 16.29 20.32 -12.40
CA LYS A 15 16.81 19.63 -13.58
C LYS A 15 17.77 18.50 -13.20
N LYS A 16 18.70 18.75 -12.28
CA LYS A 16 19.61 17.71 -11.75
C LYS A 16 18.87 16.55 -11.09
N LEU A 17 17.84 16.84 -10.30
CA LEU A 17 16.98 15.83 -9.67
C LEU A 17 16.20 15.02 -10.72
N GLY A 18 15.69 15.68 -11.76
CA GLY A 18 15.03 15.03 -12.89
C GLY A 18 15.96 14.08 -13.65
N ASP A 19 17.16 14.54 -13.97
CA ASP A 19 18.17 13.75 -14.69
C ASP A 19 18.61 12.55 -13.85
N ALA A 20 18.83 12.72 -12.54
CA ALA A 20 19.18 11.62 -11.63
C ALA A 20 18.06 10.57 -11.52
N LYS A 21 16.79 11.02 -11.50
CA LYS A 21 15.64 10.11 -11.49
C LYS A 21 15.54 9.31 -12.79
N LEU A 22 15.84 9.93 -13.93
CA LEU A 22 15.80 9.28 -15.23
C LEU A 22 16.90 8.20 -15.36
N VAL A 23 18.11 8.48 -14.88
CA VAL A 23 19.20 7.49 -14.82
C VAL A 23 18.83 6.31 -13.92
N SER A 24 18.27 6.57 -12.74
CA SER A 24 17.83 5.50 -11.83
C SER A 24 16.75 4.61 -12.44
N LEU A 25 15.79 5.18 -13.17
CA LEU A 25 14.76 4.40 -13.89
C LEU A 25 15.36 3.57 -15.03
N GLU A 26 16.39 4.08 -15.71
CA GLU A 26 17.06 3.34 -16.79
C GLU A 26 17.87 2.16 -16.25
N GLU A 27 18.54 2.33 -15.11
CA GLU A 27 19.25 1.25 -14.40
C GLU A 27 18.28 0.18 -13.89
N GLU A 28 17.14 0.57 -13.31
CA GLU A 28 16.11 -0.36 -12.86
C GLU A 28 15.52 -1.15 -14.04
N LYS A 29 15.26 -0.49 -15.17
CA LYS A 29 14.80 -1.15 -16.39
C LYS A 29 15.81 -2.19 -16.88
N LYS A 30 17.11 -1.87 -16.89
CA LYS A 30 18.17 -2.82 -17.26
C LYS A 30 18.24 -4.00 -16.29
N LYS A 31 18.07 -3.75 -14.98
CA LYS A 31 18.04 -4.80 -13.95
C LYS A 31 16.85 -5.75 -14.13
N LEU A 32 15.67 -5.22 -14.40
CA LEU A 32 14.47 -6.03 -14.68
C LEU A 32 14.65 -6.88 -15.94
N GLN A 33 15.24 -6.32 -17.00
CA GLN A 33 15.51 -7.06 -18.22
C GLN A 33 16.48 -8.23 -18.00
N MET A 34 17.58 -8.02 -17.27
CA MET A 34 18.51 -9.10 -16.93
C MET A 34 17.86 -10.19 -16.05
N GLU A 35 16.99 -9.81 -15.12
CA GLU A 35 16.26 -10.78 -14.29
C GLU A 35 15.24 -11.59 -15.10
N GLU A 36 14.58 -10.98 -16.09
CA GLU A 36 13.66 -11.66 -17.00
C GLU A 36 14.41 -12.68 -17.88
N GLU A 37 15.56 -12.30 -18.44
CA GLU A 37 16.44 -13.22 -19.19
C GLU A 37 16.92 -14.39 -18.31
N ARG A 38 17.28 -14.13 -17.05
CA ARG A 38 17.66 -15.16 -16.08
C ARG A 38 16.53 -16.15 -15.82
N ARG A 39 15.29 -15.68 -15.67
CA ARG A 39 14.10 -16.52 -15.48
C ARG A 39 13.81 -17.35 -16.72
N PHE A 40 13.94 -16.76 -17.91
CA PHE A 40 13.77 -17.47 -19.16
C PHE A 40 14.76 -18.62 -19.30
N GLN A 41 16.04 -18.38 -19.00
CA GLN A 41 17.06 -19.43 -19.05
C GLN A 41 16.80 -20.53 -18.01
N ALA A 42 16.44 -20.19 -16.77
CA ALA A 42 16.11 -21.17 -15.75
C ALA A 42 14.91 -22.06 -16.13
N ASN A 43 13.89 -21.49 -16.78
CA ASN A 43 12.74 -22.25 -17.29
C ASN A 43 13.15 -23.22 -18.39
N LYS A 44 14.03 -22.80 -19.31
CA LYS A 44 14.55 -23.66 -20.38
C LYS A 44 15.34 -24.83 -19.83
N ASP A 45 16.18 -24.60 -18.82
CA ASP A 45 16.94 -25.65 -18.16
C ASP A 45 16.03 -26.63 -17.41
N ARG A 46 14.96 -26.13 -16.77
CA ARG A 46 13.94 -26.97 -16.12
C ARG A 46 13.21 -27.86 -17.13
N GLU A 47 12.76 -27.31 -18.25
CA GLU A 47 12.09 -28.08 -19.32
C GLU A 47 13.02 -29.17 -19.88
N LEU A 48 14.32 -28.87 -20.05
CA LEU A 48 15.30 -29.85 -20.51
C LEU A 48 15.49 -31.00 -19.49
N GLN A 49 15.53 -30.68 -18.19
CA GLN A 49 15.59 -31.69 -17.14
C GLN A 49 14.33 -32.56 -17.10
N GLU A 50 13.15 -31.96 -17.20
CA GLU A 50 11.87 -32.67 -17.27
C GLU A 50 11.83 -33.61 -18.48
N ALA A 51 12.27 -33.17 -19.66
CA ALA A 51 12.36 -34.00 -20.85
C ALA A 51 13.34 -35.18 -20.66
N ARG A 52 14.49 -34.94 -20.02
CA ARG A 52 15.48 -35.99 -19.72
C ARG A 52 14.93 -37.02 -18.72
N LEU A 53 14.27 -36.57 -17.66
CA LEU A 53 13.63 -37.45 -16.68
C LEU A 53 12.50 -38.26 -17.31
N GLY A 54 11.67 -37.63 -18.15
CA GLY A 54 10.62 -38.30 -18.91
C GLY A 54 11.17 -39.45 -19.76
N LYS A 55 12.31 -39.24 -20.43
CA LYS A 55 12.99 -40.29 -21.20
C LYS A 55 13.43 -41.47 -20.33
N ILE A 56 14.05 -41.19 -19.16
CA ILE A 56 14.52 -42.22 -18.22
C ILE A 56 13.36 -43.03 -17.66
N VAL A 57 12.28 -42.37 -17.25
CA VAL A 57 11.08 -43.03 -16.72
C VAL A 57 10.46 -43.93 -17.79
N ARG A 58 10.33 -43.45 -19.03
CA ARG A 58 9.80 -44.27 -20.14
C ARG A 58 10.66 -45.50 -20.43
N THR A 59 11.98 -45.35 -20.49
CA THR A 59 12.88 -46.50 -20.68
C THR A 59 12.76 -47.51 -19.54
N SER A 60 12.69 -47.03 -18.29
CA SER A 60 12.54 -47.90 -17.13
C SER A 60 11.19 -48.63 -17.12
N VAL A 61 10.09 -47.94 -17.44
CA VAL A 61 8.76 -48.56 -17.55
C VAL A 61 8.74 -49.62 -18.65
N LYS A 62 9.38 -49.35 -19.81
CA LYS A 62 9.50 -50.33 -20.88
C LYS A 62 10.23 -51.60 -20.42
N GLU A 63 11.40 -51.46 -19.78
CA GLU A 63 12.18 -52.59 -19.26
C GLU A 63 11.40 -53.42 -18.22
N VAL A 64 10.66 -52.75 -17.32
CA VAL A 64 9.81 -53.41 -16.32
C VAL A 64 8.65 -54.17 -16.98
N CYS A 65 7.98 -53.58 -17.97
CA CYS A 65 6.89 -54.23 -18.70
C CYS A 65 7.38 -55.42 -19.54
N GLU A 66 8.53 -55.30 -20.22
CA GLU A 66 9.15 -56.38 -20.97
C GLU A 66 9.54 -57.56 -20.06
N SER A 67 10.10 -57.26 -18.88
CA SER A 67 10.47 -58.26 -17.88
C SER A 67 9.26 -59.00 -17.32
N ALA A 68 8.17 -58.28 -17.03
CA ALA A 68 6.96 -58.86 -16.44
C ALA A 68 6.14 -59.70 -17.43
N LEU A 69 6.07 -59.29 -18.70
CA LEU A 69 5.26 -59.97 -19.71
C LEU A 69 6.01 -61.06 -20.49
N GLY A 70 7.34 -61.14 -20.36
CA GLY A 70 8.16 -62.12 -21.08
C GLY A 70 8.15 -61.96 -22.60
N ARG A 71 7.68 -60.82 -23.10
CA ARG A 71 7.62 -60.45 -24.52
C ARG A 71 7.97 -58.97 -24.68
N LYS A 72 8.55 -58.60 -25.82
CA LYS A 72 8.86 -57.20 -26.15
C LYS A 72 7.56 -56.38 -26.18
N VAL A 73 7.54 -55.27 -25.45
CA VAL A 73 6.42 -54.32 -25.44
C VAL A 73 6.83 -53.14 -26.30
N GLU A 74 6.25 -53.02 -27.49
CA GLU A 74 6.26 -51.77 -28.23
C GLU A 74 5.33 -50.80 -27.51
N ILE A 75 5.88 -50.07 -26.55
CA ILE A 75 5.33 -48.77 -26.19
C ILE A 75 5.66 -47.90 -27.40
N PRO A 76 4.65 -47.40 -28.14
CA PRO A 76 4.89 -46.45 -29.22
C PRO A 76 5.81 -45.37 -28.65
N GLU A 77 6.96 -45.17 -29.27
CA GLU A 77 7.65 -43.91 -29.06
C GLU A 77 6.62 -42.87 -29.46
N ASP A 78 6.07 -42.14 -28.49
CA ASP A 78 5.26 -40.95 -28.74
C ASP A 78 5.92 -40.26 -29.93
N ASP A 79 5.12 -39.89 -30.93
CA ASP A 79 5.58 -39.20 -32.12
C ASP A 79 6.18 -37.85 -31.72
N ASP A 80 7.32 -37.84 -31.03
CA ASP A 80 8.09 -36.70 -30.58
C ASP A 80 8.47 -35.90 -31.82
N ASN A 81 8.60 -36.57 -32.98
CA ASN A 81 8.73 -35.92 -34.28
C ASN A 81 7.47 -35.13 -34.69
N GLU A 82 6.26 -35.64 -34.45
CA GLU A 82 5.01 -34.92 -34.71
C GLU A 82 4.80 -33.81 -33.68
N VAL A 83 5.13 -34.03 -32.41
CA VAL A 83 5.11 -32.97 -31.37
C VAL A 83 6.16 -31.89 -31.67
N ILE A 84 7.37 -32.24 -32.11
CA ILE A 84 8.40 -31.29 -32.54
C ILE A 84 7.95 -30.54 -33.79
N LYS A 85 7.29 -31.22 -34.75
CA LYS A 85 6.74 -30.62 -35.95
C LYS A 85 5.61 -29.64 -35.61
N LEU A 86 4.67 -30.04 -34.78
CA LEU A 86 3.58 -29.20 -34.28
C LEU A 86 4.12 -28.02 -33.47
N ARG A 87 5.13 -28.22 -32.61
CA ARG A 87 5.81 -27.11 -31.90
C ARG A 87 6.47 -26.14 -32.87
N LYS A 88 7.16 -26.62 -33.91
CA LYS A 88 7.75 -25.76 -34.95
C LYS A 88 6.69 -25.00 -35.74
N GLU A 89 5.61 -25.66 -36.15
CA GLU A 89 4.49 -25.00 -36.85
C GLU A 89 3.81 -23.97 -35.94
N LEU A 90 3.68 -24.23 -34.64
CA LEU A 90 3.11 -23.29 -33.67
C LEU A 90 4.04 -22.08 -33.44
N GLU A 91 5.35 -22.28 -33.38
CA GLU A 91 6.36 -21.21 -33.31
C GLU A 91 6.39 -20.37 -34.61
N GLU A 92 6.25 -21.02 -35.77
CA GLU A 92 6.15 -20.36 -37.07
C GLU A 92 4.85 -19.56 -37.22
N ILE A 93 3.72 -20.09 -36.73
CA ILE A 93 2.45 -19.37 -36.67
C ILE A 93 2.54 -18.22 -35.66
N ARG A 94 3.22 -18.41 -34.52
CA ARG A 94 3.47 -17.33 -33.55
C ARG A 94 4.27 -16.21 -34.18
N THR A 95 5.41 -16.51 -34.80
CA THR A 95 6.26 -15.50 -35.44
C THR A 95 5.54 -14.81 -36.61
N LYS A 96 4.78 -15.54 -37.44
CA LYS A 96 3.94 -14.95 -38.49
C LYS A 96 2.75 -14.14 -37.95
N SER A 97 2.19 -14.50 -36.80
CA SER A 97 1.07 -13.80 -36.14
C SER A 97 1.52 -12.61 -35.28
N LEU A 98 2.79 -12.58 -34.89
CA LEU A 98 3.41 -11.49 -34.14
C LEU A 98 4.06 -10.45 -35.06
N GLY A 99 4.36 -10.81 -36.30
CA GLY A 99 4.95 -9.93 -37.31
C GLY A 99 4.10 -8.70 -37.64
N ASP A 100 4.69 -7.54 -37.41
CA ASP A 100 4.40 -6.17 -37.86
C ASP A 100 3.02 -5.56 -37.58
N SER A 101 1.94 -6.32 -37.71
CA SER A 101 0.56 -5.81 -37.58
C SER A 101 0.18 -5.48 -36.14
N LYS A 102 0.52 -6.36 -35.18
CA LYS A 102 0.18 -6.16 -33.77
C LYS A 102 1.08 -5.12 -33.13
N GLU A 103 2.37 -5.11 -33.49
CA GLU A 103 3.32 -4.14 -32.97
C GLU A 103 2.99 -2.73 -33.48
N ALA A 104 2.71 -2.55 -34.79
CA ALA A 104 2.24 -1.28 -35.32
C ALA A 104 0.92 -0.81 -34.69
N ARG A 105 -0.01 -1.74 -34.39
CA ARG A 105 -1.27 -1.42 -33.69
C ARG A 105 -1.03 -1.01 -32.25
N VAL A 106 -0.14 -1.68 -31.53
CA VAL A 106 0.22 -1.30 -30.15
C VAL A 106 0.94 0.04 -30.14
N GLU A 107 1.83 0.30 -31.09
CA GLU A 107 2.51 1.59 -31.26
C GLU A 107 1.51 2.72 -31.56
N ALA A 108 0.51 2.48 -32.41
CA ALA A 108 -0.57 3.41 -32.69
C ALA A 108 -1.42 3.70 -31.43
N LEU A 109 -1.78 2.66 -30.67
CA LEU A 109 -2.52 2.82 -29.41
C LEU A 109 -1.71 3.56 -28.34
N ARG A 110 -0.38 3.38 -28.30
CA ARG A 110 0.50 4.17 -27.41
C ARG A 110 0.48 5.65 -27.78
N LYS A 111 0.60 5.97 -29.08
CA LYS A 111 0.52 7.36 -29.56
C LYS A 111 -0.85 7.99 -29.30
N GLU A 112 -1.94 7.25 -29.51
CA GLU A 112 -3.30 7.72 -29.22
C GLU A 112 -3.50 7.98 -27.72
N LYS A 113 -3.04 7.06 -26.86
CA LYS A 113 -3.08 7.24 -25.41
C LYS A 113 -2.31 8.48 -24.97
N GLU A 114 -1.10 8.69 -25.50
CA GLU A 114 -0.28 9.87 -25.19
C GLU A 114 -0.95 11.17 -25.64
N ALA A 115 -1.55 11.19 -26.84
CA ALA A 115 -2.29 12.33 -27.35
C ALA A 115 -3.52 12.68 -26.48
N LEU A 116 -4.26 11.67 -26.01
CA LEU A 116 -5.41 11.87 -25.11
C LEU A 116 -4.96 12.39 -23.75
N LEU A 117 -3.86 11.86 -23.20
CA LEU A 117 -3.32 12.30 -21.92
C LEU A 117 -2.87 13.77 -21.98
N LYS A 118 -2.19 14.14 -23.07
CA LYS A 118 -1.77 15.52 -23.33
C LYS A 118 -2.97 16.46 -23.46
N LYS A 119 -3.98 16.09 -24.24
CA LYS A 119 -5.21 16.88 -24.40
C LYS A 119 -5.95 17.08 -23.07
N ASN A 120 -6.00 16.04 -22.23
CA ASN A 120 -6.63 16.12 -20.92
C ASN A 120 -5.86 17.07 -19.99
N GLN A 121 -4.52 16.98 -19.96
CA GLN A 121 -3.66 17.89 -19.20
C GLN A 121 -3.85 19.34 -19.65
N GLU A 122 -3.85 19.62 -20.96
CA GLU A 122 -4.07 20.97 -21.49
C GLU A 122 -5.45 21.53 -21.05
N SER A 123 -6.51 20.71 -21.11
CA SER A 123 -7.85 21.14 -20.68
C SER A 123 -7.96 21.40 -19.18
N GLU A 124 -7.23 20.63 -18.37
CA GLU A 124 -7.18 20.80 -16.91
C GLU A 124 -6.38 22.05 -16.54
N GLU A 125 -5.24 22.28 -17.20
CA GLU A 125 -4.45 23.50 -17.02
C GLU A 125 -5.25 24.76 -17.38
N ASP A 126 -5.99 24.75 -18.49
CA ASP A 126 -6.83 25.88 -18.89
C ASP A 126 -7.96 26.15 -17.87
N ARG A 127 -8.56 25.10 -17.33
CA ARG A 127 -9.57 25.21 -16.27
C ARG A 127 -8.96 25.79 -14.98
N LEU A 128 -7.81 25.30 -14.55
CA LEU A 128 -7.11 25.82 -13.37
C LEU A 128 -6.68 27.28 -13.56
N ARG A 129 -6.20 27.66 -14.75
CA ARG A 129 -5.87 29.05 -15.07
C ARG A 129 -7.10 29.96 -14.95
N LYS A 130 -8.26 29.50 -15.42
CA LYS A 130 -9.53 30.21 -15.29
C LYS A 130 -9.95 30.37 -13.82
N ASP A 131 -9.92 29.28 -13.05
CA ASP A 131 -10.31 29.29 -11.63
C ASP A 131 -9.39 30.21 -10.80
N ILE A 132 -8.07 30.22 -11.08
CA ILE A 132 -7.13 31.14 -10.44
C ILE A 132 -7.45 32.60 -10.79
N ALA A 133 -7.80 32.89 -12.04
CA ALA A 133 -8.17 34.24 -12.46
C ALA A 133 -9.47 34.72 -11.78
N ASP A 134 -10.46 33.85 -11.64
CA ASP A 134 -11.72 34.15 -10.96
C ASP A 134 -11.52 34.34 -9.45
N LEU A 135 -10.68 33.50 -8.81
CA LEU A 135 -10.30 33.67 -7.40
C LEU A 135 -9.59 35.01 -7.15
N ARG A 136 -8.64 35.40 -8.02
CA ARG A 136 -7.98 36.71 -7.92
C ARG A 136 -8.96 37.86 -8.05
N ARG A 137 -9.92 37.78 -8.99
CA ARG A 137 -10.96 38.81 -9.16
C ARG A 137 -11.82 38.94 -7.91
N ASN A 138 -12.20 37.82 -7.28
CA ASN A 138 -12.99 37.83 -6.05
C ASN A 138 -12.20 38.40 -4.87
N GLN A 139 -10.91 38.10 -4.79
CA GLN A 139 -10.02 38.56 -3.73
C GLN A 139 -9.70 40.06 -3.84
N GLU A 140 -9.49 40.58 -5.06
CA GLU A 140 -9.14 41.99 -5.31
C GLU A 140 -10.36 42.93 -5.32
N GLY A 141 -11.58 42.45 -5.62
CA GLY A 141 -12.74 43.32 -5.83
C GLY A 141 -13.87 43.22 -4.80
N GLY A 142 -13.99 42.12 -4.07
CA GLY A 142 -15.15 41.87 -3.21
C GLY A 142 -14.92 42.19 -1.74
N GLU A 143 -13.84 41.65 -1.18
CA GLU A 143 -13.60 41.71 0.27
C GLU A 143 -13.04 43.06 0.71
N GLU A 144 -12.13 43.65 -0.05
CA GLU A 144 -11.54 44.94 0.32
C GLU A 144 -12.58 46.07 0.29
N ASP A 145 -13.44 46.11 -0.73
CA ASP A 145 -14.52 47.11 -0.84
C ASP A 145 -15.59 46.90 0.23
N ARG A 146 -15.90 45.64 0.58
CA ARG A 146 -16.84 45.31 1.66
C ARG A 146 -16.29 45.75 3.02
N LEU A 147 -15.02 45.46 3.32
CA LEU A 147 -14.36 45.88 4.55
C LEU A 147 -14.21 47.41 4.62
N ARG A 148 -13.89 48.08 3.51
CA ARG A 148 -13.84 49.55 3.46
C ARG A 148 -15.19 50.18 3.77
N LYS A 149 -16.29 49.58 3.29
CA LYS A 149 -17.66 50.04 3.56
C LYS A 149 -18.06 49.85 5.01
N GLU A 150 -17.75 48.68 5.59
CA GLU A 150 -18.01 48.36 7.00
C GLU A 150 -17.20 49.26 7.95
N ILE A 151 -15.92 49.51 7.65
CA ILE A 151 -15.09 50.46 8.41
C ILE A 151 -15.67 51.88 8.36
N ALA A 152 -16.21 52.31 7.22
CA ALA A 152 -16.85 53.62 7.09
C ALA A 152 -18.16 53.70 7.91
N GLU A 153 -18.93 52.62 7.95
CA GLU A 153 -20.17 52.50 8.73
C GLU A 153 -19.89 52.54 10.24
N LEU A 154 -18.92 51.73 10.71
CA LEU A 154 -18.49 51.70 12.12
C LEU A 154 -17.88 53.04 12.58
N LYS A 155 -17.17 53.75 11.69
CA LYS A 155 -16.67 55.11 11.99
C LYS A 155 -17.79 56.14 12.11
N GLY A 156 -18.88 55.97 11.36
CA GLY A 156 -20.06 56.83 11.46
C GLY A 156 -20.78 56.65 12.80
N GLU A 157 -20.91 55.42 13.26
CA GLU A 157 -21.60 55.09 14.52
C GLU A 157 -20.77 55.48 15.77
N ALA A 158 -19.44 55.41 15.72
CA ALA A 158 -18.57 55.79 16.82
C ALA A 158 -18.62 57.31 17.18
N GLY A 159 -19.19 58.15 16.31
CA GLY A 159 -19.24 59.61 16.51
C GLY A 159 -20.29 60.12 17.50
N GLN A 160 -21.25 59.29 17.95
CA GLN A 160 -22.39 59.76 18.77
C GLN A 160 -22.54 59.09 20.16
N GLY A 161 -21.72 58.09 20.49
CA GLY A 161 -21.78 57.43 21.79
C GLY A 161 -20.92 58.12 22.85
N LYS A 162 -21.54 58.66 23.90
CA LYS A 162 -20.87 59.00 25.17
C LYS A 162 -20.04 57.78 25.61
N ALA A 163 -18.72 57.93 25.64
CA ALA A 163 -17.79 56.89 26.07
C ALA A 163 -18.16 56.43 27.49
N ASN A 164 -18.73 55.24 27.59
CA ASN A 164 -19.03 54.59 28.85
C ASN A 164 -17.70 53.99 29.34
N GLU A 165 -17.27 54.32 30.58
CA GLU A 165 -15.98 53.89 31.15
C GLU A 165 -15.78 52.36 31.10
N GLY A 166 -16.86 51.57 31.11
CA GLY A 166 -16.79 50.11 30.92
C GLY A 166 -16.26 49.63 29.56
N GLY A 167 -16.18 50.51 28.55
CA GLY A 167 -15.57 50.18 27.26
C GLY A 167 -14.05 50.08 27.31
N GLN A 168 -13.39 50.80 28.23
CA GLN A 168 -11.93 50.73 28.37
C GLN A 168 -11.47 49.38 28.91
N ASP A 169 -12.17 48.82 29.89
CA ASP A 169 -11.86 47.50 30.44
C ASP A 169 -12.05 46.40 29.39
N ALA A 170 -13.13 46.47 28.60
CA ALA A 170 -13.35 45.54 27.50
C ALA A 170 -12.26 45.64 26.41
N ILE A 171 -11.80 46.85 26.09
CA ILE A 171 -10.69 47.06 25.14
C ILE A 171 -9.39 46.47 25.70
N ILE A 172 -9.10 46.67 26.99
CA ILE A 172 -7.90 46.11 27.64
C ILE A 172 -7.97 44.57 27.63
N ALA A 173 -9.13 43.99 27.94
CA ALA A 173 -9.35 42.54 27.89
C ALA A 173 -9.13 41.98 26.48
N LEU A 174 -9.68 42.62 25.44
CA LEU A 174 -9.47 42.21 24.05
C LEU A 174 -8.00 42.35 23.63
N GLN A 175 -7.29 43.40 24.08
CA GLN A 175 -5.86 43.55 23.81
C GLN A 175 -5.02 42.45 24.47
N LEU A 176 -5.38 42.00 25.68
CA LEU A 176 -4.77 40.85 26.34
C LEU A 176 -5.01 39.56 25.55
N GLN A 177 -6.26 39.30 25.14
CA GLN A 177 -6.60 38.13 24.33
C GLN A 177 -5.88 38.12 22.98
N ILE A 178 -5.75 39.26 22.30
CA ILE A 178 -4.97 39.38 21.06
C ILE A 178 -3.49 39.04 21.31
N LYS A 179 -2.91 39.48 22.43
CA LYS A 179 -1.53 39.13 22.79
C LYS A 179 -1.37 37.63 23.04
N GLU A 180 -2.29 37.01 23.77
CA GLU A 180 -2.28 35.56 24.01
C GLU A 180 -2.42 34.77 22.70
N LEU A 181 -3.38 35.14 21.84
CA LEU A 181 -3.55 34.53 20.51
C LEU A 181 -2.30 34.71 19.64
N SER A 182 -1.62 35.85 19.73
CA SER A 182 -0.37 36.07 19.01
C SER A 182 0.75 35.14 19.51
N ALA A 183 0.84 34.89 20.82
CA ALA A 183 1.79 33.96 21.41
C ALA A 183 1.48 32.50 21.05
N PHE A 184 0.19 32.12 20.97
CA PHE A 184 -0.22 30.82 20.45
C PHE A 184 0.16 30.63 18.98
N ARG A 185 -0.01 31.67 18.16
CA ARG A 185 0.38 31.61 16.74
C ARG A 185 1.89 31.43 16.57
N THR A 186 2.72 32.11 17.37
CA THR A 186 4.18 31.94 17.29
C THR A 186 4.62 30.56 17.76
N THR A 187 4.06 30.04 18.85
CA THR A 187 4.37 28.68 19.33
C THR A 187 3.90 27.60 18.36
N LEU A 188 2.75 27.79 17.69
CA LEU A 188 2.28 26.89 16.65
C LEU A 188 3.21 26.89 15.43
N GLU A 189 3.70 28.06 15.01
CA GLU A 189 4.66 28.17 13.90
C GLU A 189 6.00 27.49 14.25
N GLU A 190 6.52 27.69 15.46
CA GLU A 190 7.72 27.00 15.96
C GLU A 190 7.55 25.46 15.94
N LYS A 191 6.40 24.95 16.40
CA LYS A 191 6.08 23.52 16.36
C LYS A 191 5.96 22.98 14.94
N ASN A 192 5.43 23.79 14.01
CA ASN A 192 5.34 23.41 12.61
C ASN A 192 6.73 23.30 11.96
N VAL A 193 7.66 24.20 12.31
CA VAL A 193 9.07 24.13 11.89
C VAL A 193 9.75 22.88 12.48
N GLU A 194 9.55 22.59 13.78
CA GLU A 194 10.07 21.37 14.43
C GLU A 194 9.56 20.10 13.73
N LEU A 195 8.26 20.07 13.40
CA LEU A 195 7.64 18.95 12.69
C LEU A 195 8.22 18.78 11.28
N CYS A 196 8.48 19.87 10.56
CA CYS A 196 9.16 19.83 9.26
C CYS A 196 10.57 19.24 9.37
N THR A 197 11.34 19.62 10.39
CA THR A 197 12.66 19.06 10.68
C THR A 197 12.58 17.56 10.98
N LEU A 198 11.69 17.13 11.88
CA LEU A 198 11.49 15.72 12.21
C LEU A 198 11.04 14.89 11.00
N LYS A 199 10.19 15.45 10.12
CA LYS A 199 9.82 14.77 8.86
C LYS A 199 11.04 14.53 7.99
N SER A 200 11.91 15.52 7.83
CA SER A 200 13.13 15.39 7.03
C SER A 200 14.11 14.36 7.63
N GLU A 201 14.29 14.34 8.94
CA GLU A 201 15.09 13.34 9.64
C GLU A 201 14.50 11.94 9.50
N ASN A 202 13.18 11.79 9.62
CA ASN A 202 12.51 10.50 9.41
C ASN A 202 12.69 9.98 7.99
N THR A 203 12.64 10.86 6.99
CA THR A 203 12.95 10.48 5.61
C THR A 203 14.40 10.06 5.42
N HIS A 204 15.34 10.71 6.10
CA HIS A 204 16.76 10.33 6.10
C HIS A 204 16.96 8.95 6.73
N LEU A 205 16.42 8.72 7.92
CA LEU A 205 16.51 7.42 8.61
C LEU A 205 15.90 6.28 7.80
N LYS A 206 14.78 6.52 7.12
CA LYS A 206 14.19 5.52 6.22
C LYS A 206 15.13 5.15 5.07
N LYS A 207 15.84 6.14 4.53
CA LYS A 207 16.86 5.90 3.50
C LYS A 207 18.01 5.08 4.06
N ASP A 208 18.58 5.47 5.21
CA ASP A 208 19.67 4.74 5.85
C ASP A 208 19.31 3.27 6.14
N VAL A 209 18.07 3.03 6.62
CA VAL A 209 17.57 1.67 6.87
C VAL A 209 17.44 0.86 5.58
N ASN A 210 17.01 1.49 4.48
CA ASN A 210 16.95 0.82 3.18
C ASN A 210 18.35 0.52 2.63
N ASP A 211 19.28 1.47 2.74
CA ASP A 211 20.67 1.29 2.30
C ASP A 211 21.33 0.14 3.10
N LEU A 212 21.13 0.09 4.42
CA LEU A 212 21.59 -1.01 5.27
C LEU A 212 20.94 -2.35 4.89
N ARG A 213 19.66 -2.36 4.54
CA ARG A 213 18.96 -3.56 4.08
C ARG A 213 19.53 -4.08 2.77
N ASP A 214 19.85 -3.19 1.84
CA ASP A 214 20.47 -3.53 0.56
C ASP A 214 21.90 -4.03 0.76
N GLU A 215 22.69 -3.39 1.61
CA GLU A 215 24.00 -3.89 2.02
C GLU A 215 23.89 -5.30 2.62
N PHE A 216 22.93 -5.53 3.50
CA PHE A 216 22.68 -6.85 4.07
C PHE A 216 22.31 -7.90 3.01
N LEU A 217 21.46 -7.54 2.04
CA LEU A 217 21.11 -8.42 0.91
C LEU A 217 22.33 -8.72 0.03
N THR A 218 23.18 -7.73 -0.25
CA THR A 218 24.41 -7.95 -1.02
C THR A 218 25.40 -8.86 -0.27
N LEU A 219 25.56 -8.69 1.05
CA LEU A 219 26.38 -9.55 1.89
C LEU A 219 25.82 -10.98 1.99
N ARG A 220 24.50 -11.12 2.02
CA ARG A 220 23.82 -12.42 2.00
C ARG A 220 24.05 -13.13 0.67
N ASN A 221 23.96 -12.42 -0.46
CA ASN A 221 24.14 -13.00 -1.79
C ASN A 221 25.61 -13.33 -2.09
N LYS A 222 26.57 -12.61 -1.50
CA LYS A 222 28.01 -12.93 -1.58
C LYS A 222 28.40 -14.12 -0.70
N ARG A 223 27.61 -14.46 0.31
CA ARG A 223 27.69 -15.75 1.01
C ARG A 223 26.99 -16.81 0.17
N THR A 224 27.63 -17.21 -0.92
CA THR A 224 27.30 -18.44 -1.63
C THR A 224 27.32 -19.57 -0.60
N VAL A 225 26.14 -20.13 -0.32
CA VAL A 225 25.92 -21.20 0.68
C VAL A 225 26.77 -22.46 0.39
N GLY A 226 27.45 -22.53 -0.75
CA GLY A 226 28.35 -23.63 -1.13
C GLY A 226 29.82 -23.53 -0.67
N ALA A 227 30.32 -22.41 -0.14
CA ALA A 227 31.76 -22.27 0.16
C ALA A 227 32.14 -22.28 1.65
N VAL A 228 31.17 -22.26 2.55
CA VAL A 228 31.40 -22.13 4.02
C VAL A 228 31.47 -23.50 4.73
N ILE A 229 31.32 -24.61 4.00
CA ILE A 229 31.53 -25.96 4.57
C ILE A 229 32.91 -26.54 4.18
N GLU A 230 33.67 -25.90 3.27
CA GLU A 230 34.95 -26.45 2.78
C GLU A 230 36.18 -25.58 3.05
N SER A 231 36.04 -24.36 3.58
CA SER A 231 37.18 -23.54 3.99
C SER A 231 37.46 -23.68 5.49
N SER A 232 38.05 -24.81 5.84
CA SER A 232 38.84 -24.93 7.07
C SER A 232 39.98 -23.89 7.07
N PRO A 233 40.45 -23.42 8.23
CA PRO A 233 41.58 -22.49 8.31
C PRO A 233 42.82 -23.00 7.58
N PRO A 234 43.63 -22.12 6.96
CA PRO A 234 44.78 -22.53 6.16
C PRO A 234 45.82 -23.24 7.00
N GLU A 235 46.24 -24.38 6.46
CA GLU A 235 47.29 -25.27 6.94
C GLU A 235 48.63 -24.52 7.05
N GLU A 236 49.07 -24.29 8.28
CA GLU A 236 50.41 -23.79 8.61
C GLU A 236 51.49 -24.89 8.44
N PRO A 237 52.76 -24.50 8.26
CA PRO A 237 53.66 -25.14 7.32
C PRO A 237 54.30 -26.43 7.80
N ALA A 238 54.60 -27.28 6.81
CA ALA A 238 55.33 -28.52 6.91
C ALA A 238 56.60 -28.42 7.76
N LYS A 239 56.68 -29.23 8.82
CA LYS A 239 57.88 -29.98 9.23
C LYS A 239 57.56 -30.93 10.39
N GLY A 240 57.81 -32.23 10.18
CA GLY A 240 58.22 -33.10 11.28
C GLY A 240 57.41 -34.37 11.51
N LYS A 241 57.83 -35.44 10.82
CA LYS A 241 57.74 -36.87 11.19
C LYS A 241 57.03 -37.24 12.51
N LYS A 242 55.87 -37.90 12.34
CA LYS A 242 55.30 -39.06 13.07
C LYS A 242 55.72 -39.28 14.53
N ARG A 243 54.77 -39.09 15.48
CA ARG A 243 54.63 -39.99 16.65
C ARG A 243 53.25 -39.87 17.33
N ALA A 244 52.65 -41.04 17.56
CA ALA A 244 51.66 -41.40 18.58
C ALA A 244 50.22 -40.83 18.52
N VAL A 245 49.31 -41.72 18.12
CA VAL A 245 48.02 -42.06 18.75
C VAL A 245 47.76 -41.33 20.09
N ALA A 246 46.78 -40.42 20.13
CA ALA A 246 46.17 -39.95 21.37
C ALA A 246 44.73 -39.46 21.15
N SER A 247 43.77 -40.27 21.58
CA SER A 247 42.49 -39.91 22.21
C SER A 247 41.60 -38.86 21.54
N THR A 248 40.56 -39.32 20.85
CA THR A 248 39.37 -38.59 20.37
C THR A 248 38.45 -38.14 21.52
N THR A 249 39.01 -37.45 22.51
CA THR A 249 38.28 -36.81 23.60
C THR A 249 38.96 -35.48 23.86
N ALA A 250 38.75 -34.53 22.94
CA ALA A 250 39.04 -33.14 23.20
C ALA A 250 38.11 -32.71 24.34
N MET A 251 38.61 -32.77 25.57
CA MET A 251 37.92 -32.29 26.75
C MET A 251 37.71 -30.78 26.57
N TYR A 252 36.46 -30.33 26.59
CA TYR A 252 36.12 -28.91 26.58
C TYR A 252 36.95 -28.18 27.63
N THR A 253 37.68 -27.14 27.23
CA THR A 253 38.41 -26.34 28.20
C THR A 253 37.41 -25.57 29.07
N PRO A 254 37.74 -25.22 30.32
CA PRO A 254 36.84 -24.41 31.16
C PRO A 254 36.37 -23.12 30.47
N LYS A 255 37.21 -22.55 29.60
CA LYS A 255 36.90 -21.37 28.78
C LYS A 255 35.84 -21.66 27.71
N ASP A 256 35.89 -22.85 27.10
CA ASP A 256 34.89 -23.28 26.11
C ASP A 256 33.53 -23.51 26.77
N LEU A 257 33.51 -24.07 27.99
CA LEU A 257 32.28 -24.24 28.77
C LEU A 257 31.68 -22.89 29.16
N GLU A 258 32.49 -21.91 29.54
CA GLU A 258 32.03 -20.55 29.84
C GLU A 258 31.47 -19.84 28.60
N ALA A 259 32.16 -19.96 27.46
CA ALA A 259 31.69 -19.42 26.19
C ALA A 259 30.36 -20.06 25.76
N LEU A 260 30.22 -21.38 25.92
CA LEU A 260 28.99 -22.11 25.63
C LEU A 260 27.85 -21.68 26.57
N GLN A 261 28.13 -21.52 27.86
CA GLN A 261 27.15 -21.04 28.83
C GLN A 261 26.69 -19.60 28.54
N LYS A 262 27.61 -18.72 28.12
CA LYS A 262 27.29 -17.36 27.70
C LYS A 262 26.44 -17.33 26.43
N ALA A 263 26.79 -18.14 25.43
CA ALA A 263 26.01 -18.28 24.21
C ALA A 263 24.59 -18.81 24.49
N TYR A 264 24.48 -19.80 25.38
CA TYR A 264 23.18 -20.33 25.81
C TYR A 264 22.31 -19.27 26.50
N LYS A 265 22.88 -18.47 27.42
CA LYS A 265 22.16 -17.37 28.07
C LYS A 265 21.70 -16.30 27.07
N ALA A 266 22.56 -15.91 26.13
CA ALA A 266 22.20 -14.95 25.09
C ALA A 266 21.10 -15.48 24.17
N ALA A 267 21.16 -16.76 23.79
CA ALA A 267 20.11 -17.42 23.00
C ALA A 267 18.78 -17.49 23.77
N LEU A 268 18.82 -17.73 25.08
CA LEU A 268 17.64 -17.74 25.94
C LEU A 268 16.98 -16.35 26.00
N GLN A 269 17.77 -15.30 26.21
CA GLN A 269 17.28 -13.91 26.21
C GLN A 269 16.70 -13.51 24.85
N GLY A 270 17.35 -13.90 23.74
CA GLY A 270 16.85 -13.66 22.39
C GLY A 270 15.50 -14.35 22.14
N LYS A 271 15.33 -15.58 22.63
CA LYS A 271 14.06 -16.32 22.55
C LYS A 271 12.95 -15.63 23.35
N GLU A 272 13.24 -15.16 24.56
CA GLU A 272 12.27 -14.44 25.41
C GLU A 272 11.80 -13.12 24.75
N MET A 273 12.73 -12.36 24.16
CA MET A 273 12.39 -11.13 23.42
C MET A 273 11.52 -11.40 22.21
N ALA A 274 11.86 -12.41 21.40
CA ALA A 274 11.06 -12.79 20.23
C ALA A 274 9.64 -13.26 20.61
N MET A 275 9.50 -14.00 21.70
CA MET A 275 8.19 -14.41 22.23
C MET A 275 7.36 -13.20 22.67
N LYS A 276 7.97 -12.23 23.36
CA LYS A 276 7.30 -11.01 23.80
C LYS A 276 6.82 -10.15 22.62
N GLU A 277 7.63 -10.04 21.56
CA GLU A 277 7.23 -9.34 20.33
C GLU A 277 6.06 -10.04 19.62
N ALA A 278 6.09 -11.38 19.54
CA ALA A 278 5.01 -12.17 18.98
C ALA A 278 3.69 -11.99 19.76
N ASP A 279 3.75 -11.93 21.09
CA ASP A 279 2.58 -11.67 21.94
C ASP A 279 2.02 -10.26 21.75
N MET A 280 2.86 -9.23 21.65
CA MET A 280 2.41 -7.86 21.33
C MET A 280 1.73 -7.79 19.96
N LEU A 281 2.25 -8.52 18.96
CA LEU A 281 1.64 -8.58 17.63
C LEU A 281 0.28 -9.30 17.68
N LYS A 282 0.19 -10.40 18.42
CA LYS A 282 -1.06 -11.14 18.65
C LYS A 282 -2.10 -10.27 19.37
N GLU A 283 -1.70 -9.48 20.36
CA GLU A 283 -2.59 -8.54 21.05
C GLU A 283 -3.06 -7.42 20.11
N ARG A 284 -2.17 -6.84 19.30
CA ARG A 284 -2.53 -5.85 18.28
C ARG A 284 -3.53 -6.42 17.27
N MET A 285 -3.30 -7.65 16.81
CA MET A 285 -4.22 -8.38 15.92
C MET A 285 -5.57 -8.64 16.59
N ALA A 286 -5.59 -9.07 17.85
CA ALA A 286 -6.81 -9.28 18.62
C ALA A 286 -7.59 -7.97 18.82
N LYS A 287 -6.89 -6.86 19.09
CA LYS A 287 -7.49 -5.53 19.23
C LYS A 287 -8.09 -5.04 17.91
N MET A 288 -7.40 -5.21 16.78
CA MET A 288 -7.95 -4.88 15.46
C MET A 288 -9.15 -5.77 15.08
N GLY A 289 -9.08 -7.08 15.38
CA GLY A 289 -10.18 -8.01 15.16
C GLY A 289 -11.42 -7.67 16.00
N ALA A 290 -11.24 -7.31 17.27
CA ALA A 290 -12.32 -6.91 18.16
C ALA A 290 -13.00 -5.59 17.74
N SER A 291 -12.23 -4.62 17.24
CA SER A 291 -12.77 -3.37 16.67
C SER A 291 -13.62 -3.63 15.42
N ARG A 292 -13.28 -4.65 14.62
CA ARG A 292 -14.05 -5.07 13.44
C ARG A 292 -15.39 -5.72 13.82
N ILE A 293 -15.44 -6.42 14.96
CA ILE A 293 -16.65 -7.13 15.42
C ILE A 293 -17.60 -6.19 16.19
N ARG A 294 -17.10 -5.20 16.95
CA ARG A 294 -17.96 -4.27 17.70
C ARG A 294 -18.78 -3.31 16.82
N LEU A 295 -18.31 -2.99 15.61
CA LEU A 295 -19.09 -2.21 14.65
C LEU A 295 -20.17 -3.06 13.93
N SER A 296 -20.06 -4.38 13.97
CA SER A 296 -21.02 -5.31 13.34
C SER A 296 -22.13 -5.77 14.30
N ALA A 297 -21.91 -5.75 15.63
CA ALA A 297 -22.83 -6.34 16.60
C ALA A 297 -23.91 -5.40 17.18
N ARG A 298 -23.87 -4.08 16.91
CA ARG A 298 -24.87 -3.14 17.46
C ARG A 298 -26.21 -3.06 16.71
N LYS A 299 -26.44 -3.84 15.65
CA LYS A 299 -27.71 -3.82 14.88
C LYS A 299 -28.51 -5.13 14.84
N SER A 300 -28.20 -6.15 15.65
CA SER A 300 -28.97 -7.41 15.66
C SER A 300 -29.53 -7.85 17.02
N ALA A 301 -29.78 -6.92 17.93
CA ALA A 301 -30.60 -7.20 19.11
C ALA A 301 -32.07 -6.91 18.79
N PHE A 302 -32.76 -7.81 18.09
CA PHE A 302 -34.21 -8.09 18.21
C PHE A 302 -34.63 -9.07 17.10
N LYS A 303 -34.51 -10.37 17.36
CA LYS A 303 -35.52 -11.37 16.97
C LYS A 303 -35.21 -12.72 17.60
N LYS A 304 -36.05 -13.07 18.58
CA LYS A 304 -36.20 -14.41 19.13
C LYS A 304 -36.59 -15.35 17.98
N MET A 305 -35.69 -16.23 17.55
CA MET A 305 -36.08 -17.45 16.83
C MET A 305 -35.33 -18.65 17.40
N THR A 306 -36.14 -19.55 17.92
CA THR A 306 -35.88 -20.89 18.45
C THR A 306 -34.84 -21.69 17.64
N PRO A 307 -33.88 -22.38 18.28
CA PRO A 307 -32.96 -23.26 17.59
C PRO A 307 -33.68 -24.59 17.31
N ARG A 308 -33.93 -24.88 16.03
CA ARG A 308 -34.44 -26.19 15.61
C ARG A 308 -33.39 -26.87 14.73
N ASN A 309 -32.59 -27.71 15.39
CA ASN A 309 -31.96 -28.95 14.91
C ASN A 309 -31.81 -29.11 13.39
N LEU A 310 -30.59 -29.04 12.84
CA LEU A 310 -30.22 -29.81 11.66
C LEU A 310 -28.71 -30.10 11.58
N LYS A 311 -28.39 -31.29 12.11
CA LYS A 311 -27.47 -32.33 11.63
C LYS A 311 -26.11 -31.93 11.06
N THR A 312 -25.11 -32.33 11.84
CA THR A 312 -23.75 -32.70 11.48
C THR A 312 -23.67 -33.58 10.23
N SER A 313 -22.98 -33.11 9.19
CA SER A 313 -22.26 -33.98 8.26
C SER A 313 -20.83 -33.45 8.13
N PHE A 314 -19.94 -34.03 8.93
CA PHE A 314 -18.50 -34.04 8.69
C PHE A 314 -18.25 -34.65 7.31
N HIS A 315 -17.60 -33.94 6.39
CA HIS A 315 -16.79 -34.53 5.33
C HIS A 315 -15.61 -33.61 5.01
N ALA A 316 -14.43 -34.21 5.10
CA ALA A 316 -13.16 -33.84 4.47
C ALA A 316 -12.58 -32.43 4.74
N VAL A 317 -11.66 -32.42 5.70
CA VAL A 317 -10.51 -31.51 5.76
C VAL A 317 -9.71 -31.66 4.47
N GLU A 318 -9.56 -30.58 3.71
CA GLU A 318 -8.47 -30.41 2.75
C GLU A 318 -7.73 -29.13 3.13
N VAL A 319 -6.43 -29.31 3.35
CA VAL A 319 -5.44 -28.35 3.81
C VAL A 319 -4.80 -27.69 2.58
N GLU A 320 -4.30 -26.47 2.79
CA GLU A 320 -3.36 -25.71 1.92
C GLU A 320 -3.90 -25.00 0.68
N SER A 321 -3.91 -23.66 0.74
CA SER A 321 -3.07 -22.83 -0.13
C SER A 321 -3.13 -21.37 0.31
N ASP A 322 -2.01 -20.94 0.89
CA ASP A 322 -1.61 -19.58 1.20
C ASP A 322 -1.19 -18.89 -0.12
N ASP A 323 -1.98 -17.92 -0.57
CA ASP A 323 -1.70 -17.12 -1.77
C ASP A 323 -1.94 -15.62 -1.44
N GLU A 324 -1.17 -15.10 -0.47
CA GLU A 324 -0.93 -13.67 -0.29
C GLU A 324 -0.06 -13.15 -1.45
N LYS A 325 -0.69 -12.80 -2.58
CA LYS A 325 -0.02 -12.03 -3.62
C LYS A 325 0.23 -10.60 -3.16
N GLY A 326 1.50 -10.33 -2.90
CA GLY A 326 2.06 -9.03 -2.56
C GLY A 326 1.67 -7.92 -3.53
N LYS A 327 1.17 -6.82 -2.96
CA LYS A 327 1.22 -5.50 -3.58
C LYS A 327 2.44 -4.78 -3.02
N GLU A 328 3.52 -4.81 -3.79
CA GLU A 328 4.69 -3.96 -3.59
C GLU A 328 4.33 -2.49 -3.85
N GLY A 329 4.35 -1.71 -2.77
CA GLY A 329 5.25 -0.56 -2.63
C GLY A 329 5.24 0.55 -3.68
N ASP A 330 4.12 1.24 -3.87
CA ASP A 330 4.13 2.61 -4.42
C ASP A 330 4.53 3.59 -3.31
N ALA A 331 5.84 3.84 -3.18
CA ALA A 331 6.40 4.73 -2.18
C ALA A 331 6.79 6.07 -2.79
N GLY A 332 6.18 7.15 -2.28
CA GLY A 332 6.91 8.41 -2.13
C GLY A 332 6.40 9.63 -2.88
N ARG A 333 5.10 9.74 -3.16
CA ARG A 333 4.48 11.07 -3.28
C ARG A 333 3.73 11.34 -1.98
N ALA A 334 4.11 12.39 -1.26
CA ALA A 334 3.33 12.86 -0.13
C ALA A 334 1.94 13.26 -0.67
N ARG A 335 1.00 12.32 -0.62
CA ARG A 335 -0.39 12.58 -0.99
C ARG A 335 -0.87 13.71 -0.10
N SER A 336 -1.44 14.74 -0.71
CA SER A 336 -1.99 15.85 0.04
C SER A 336 -3.05 15.31 1.00
N THR A 337 -3.26 15.99 2.13
CA THR A 337 -4.32 15.61 3.08
C THR A 337 -5.68 15.51 2.39
N GLU A 338 -5.93 16.34 1.38
CA GLU A 338 -7.11 16.29 0.50
C GLU A 338 -7.17 15.03 -0.39
N GLU A 339 -6.03 14.50 -0.83
CA GLU A 339 -5.98 13.26 -1.61
C GLU A 339 -6.28 12.06 -0.71
N VAL A 340 -5.79 12.07 0.53
CA VAL A 340 -6.10 11.03 1.52
C VAL A 340 -7.59 11.02 1.89
N THR A 341 -8.23 12.20 2.02
CA THR A 341 -9.68 12.27 2.29
C THR A 341 -10.50 11.78 1.10
N LYS A 342 -10.14 12.18 -0.12
CA LYS A 342 -10.78 11.68 -1.35
C LYS A 342 -10.63 10.17 -1.51
N ASP A 343 -9.44 9.62 -1.28
CA ASP A 343 -9.18 8.18 -1.31
C ASP A 343 -10.07 7.43 -0.31
N LEU A 344 -10.24 7.99 0.89
CA LEU A 344 -11.09 7.43 1.94
C LEU A 344 -12.58 7.47 1.56
N GLU A 345 -13.05 8.56 0.96
CA GLU A 345 -14.42 8.71 0.45
C GLU A 345 -14.70 7.70 -0.68
N VAL A 346 -13.78 7.56 -1.64
CA VAL A 346 -13.88 6.57 -2.73
C VAL A 346 -13.92 5.15 -2.17
N ALA A 347 -13.06 4.84 -1.18
CA ALA A 347 -13.06 3.53 -0.52
C ALA A 347 -14.38 3.28 0.23
N LYS A 348 -14.94 4.29 0.90
CA LYS A 348 -16.24 4.18 1.57
C LYS A 348 -17.39 3.97 0.59
N MET A 349 -17.44 4.73 -0.49
CA MET A 349 -18.42 4.56 -1.57
C MET A 349 -18.37 3.15 -2.17
N THR A 350 -17.16 2.66 -2.45
CA THR A 350 -16.96 1.29 -2.95
C THR A 350 -17.48 0.25 -1.95
N GLY A 351 -17.23 0.45 -0.65
CA GLY A 351 -17.75 -0.42 0.41
C GLY A 351 -19.28 -0.46 0.45
N PHE A 352 -19.96 0.67 0.32
CA PHE A 352 -21.43 0.71 0.26
C PHE A 352 -21.97 -0.01 -0.97
N ARG A 353 -21.35 0.20 -2.14
CA ARG A 353 -21.71 -0.50 -3.38
C ARG A 353 -21.58 -2.02 -3.23
N ASP A 354 -20.45 -2.49 -2.70
CA ASP A 354 -20.21 -3.92 -2.48
C ASP A 354 -21.20 -4.54 -1.48
N CYS A 355 -21.55 -3.81 -0.42
CA CYS A 355 -22.56 -4.23 0.56
C CYS A 355 -23.94 -4.37 -0.10
N ARG A 356 -24.40 -3.36 -0.85
CA ARG A 356 -25.69 -3.40 -1.55
C ARG A 356 -25.72 -4.47 -2.64
N LEU A 357 -24.64 -4.64 -3.38
CA LEU A 357 -24.55 -5.67 -4.40
C LEU A 357 -24.66 -7.07 -3.77
N LYS A 358 -24.05 -7.31 -2.59
CA LYS A 358 -24.18 -8.58 -1.86
C LYS A 358 -25.62 -8.84 -1.40
N GLU A 359 -26.34 -7.82 -0.93
CA GLU A 359 -27.76 -7.92 -0.57
C GLU A 359 -28.62 -8.30 -1.79
N LEU A 360 -28.35 -7.69 -2.95
CA LEU A 360 -29.11 -7.92 -4.18
C LEU A 360 -28.73 -9.20 -4.93
N ARG A 361 -27.63 -9.88 -4.59
CA ARG A 361 -27.24 -11.14 -5.26
C ARG A 361 -28.35 -12.19 -5.20
N GLN A 362 -29.04 -12.29 -4.06
CA GLN A 362 -30.10 -13.28 -3.85
C GLN A 362 -31.49 -12.82 -4.34
N ALA A 363 -31.61 -11.56 -4.77
CA ALA A 363 -32.87 -11.02 -5.26
C ALA A 363 -33.30 -11.72 -6.56
N LYS A 364 -34.58 -12.10 -6.61
CA LYS A 364 -35.20 -12.69 -7.81
C LYS A 364 -35.65 -11.57 -8.75
N LYS A 365 -36.00 -11.95 -9.99
CA LYS A 365 -36.44 -11.00 -11.02
C LYS A 365 -37.59 -10.10 -10.55
N ALA A 366 -38.63 -10.66 -9.92
CA ALA A 366 -39.77 -9.90 -9.43
C ALA A 366 -39.37 -8.86 -8.36
N ASP A 367 -38.49 -9.24 -7.43
CA ASP A 367 -37.99 -8.33 -6.39
C ASP A 367 -37.14 -7.21 -7.01
N MET A 368 -36.37 -7.52 -8.06
CA MET A 368 -35.56 -6.53 -8.77
C MET A 368 -36.39 -5.57 -9.62
N GLU A 369 -37.48 -6.03 -10.25
CA GLU A 369 -38.42 -5.15 -10.97
C GLU A 369 -39.09 -4.17 -10.00
N ALA A 370 -39.48 -4.63 -8.81
CA ALA A 370 -40.00 -3.77 -7.75
C ALA A 370 -38.94 -2.76 -7.28
N ALA A 371 -37.72 -3.21 -6.99
CA ALA A 371 -36.63 -2.33 -6.58
C ALA A 371 -36.26 -1.29 -7.66
N CYS A 372 -36.26 -1.67 -8.94
CA CYS A 372 -36.06 -0.72 -10.04
C CYS A 372 -37.16 0.35 -10.07
N THR A 373 -38.41 -0.05 -9.84
CA THR A 373 -39.54 0.88 -9.79
C THR A 373 -39.42 1.85 -8.61
N ASP A 374 -39.02 1.35 -7.43
CA ASP A 374 -38.81 2.16 -6.23
C ASP A 374 -37.69 3.21 -6.43
N GLU A 375 -36.61 2.85 -7.12
CA GLU A 375 -35.50 3.77 -7.43
C GLU A 375 -35.74 4.61 -8.70
N GLY A 376 -36.88 4.45 -9.39
CA GLY A 376 -37.21 5.20 -10.59
C GLY A 376 -36.38 4.85 -11.83
N ILE A 377 -35.84 3.63 -11.92
CA ILE A 377 -35.08 3.15 -13.07
C ILE A 377 -35.83 2.06 -13.83
N SER A 378 -35.54 1.93 -15.14
CA SER A 378 -36.13 0.90 -15.98
C SER A 378 -35.38 -0.44 -15.83
N TYR A 379 -36.11 -1.54 -15.70
CA TYR A 379 -35.52 -2.88 -15.68
C TYR A 379 -35.03 -3.29 -17.08
N ILE A 380 -33.73 -3.57 -17.24
CA ILE A 380 -33.13 -4.00 -18.53
C ILE A 380 -32.69 -5.46 -18.47
N LYS A 381 -31.70 -5.78 -17.64
CA LYS A 381 -31.18 -7.14 -17.39
C LYS A 381 -30.99 -7.30 -15.89
N LEU A 382 -31.13 -8.54 -15.38
CA LEU A 382 -31.09 -8.80 -13.95
C LEU A 382 -29.79 -8.29 -13.29
N ASP A 383 -28.63 -8.61 -13.88
CA ASP A 383 -27.34 -8.23 -13.31
C ASP A 383 -27.06 -6.72 -13.43
N GLN A 384 -27.48 -6.10 -14.54
CA GLN A 384 -27.37 -4.66 -14.73
C GLN A 384 -28.27 -3.92 -13.73
N ALA A 385 -29.53 -4.34 -13.59
CA ALA A 385 -30.47 -3.80 -12.61
C ALA A 385 -29.93 -3.95 -11.18
N LYS A 386 -29.30 -5.08 -10.84
CA LYS A 386 -28.65 -5.27 -9.53
C LYS A 386 -27.50 -4.29 -9.31
N ALA A 387 -26.69 -4.03 -10.32
CA ALA A 387 -25.60 -3.06 -10.24
C ALA A 387 -26.14 -1.62 -10.09
N ASP A 388 -27.11 -1.23 -10.93
CA ASP A 388 -27.69 0.12 -10.93
C ASP A 388 -28.41 0.43 -9.61
N VAL A 389 -29.26 -0.50 -9.11
CA VAL A 389 -29.92 -0.34 -7.80
C VAL A 389 -28.88 -0.31 -6.67
N ALA A 390 -27.83 -1.13 -6.73
CA ALA A 390 -26.76 -1.10 -5.73
C ALA A 390 -26.02 0.24 -5.71
N GLU A 391 -25.77 0.82 -6.87
CA GLU A 391 -25.09 2.12 -7.00
C GLU A 391 -25.95 3.28 -6.47
N ILE A 392 -27.24 3.30 -6.80
CA ILE A 392 -28.17 4.35 -6.31
C ILE A 392 -28.28 4.28 -4.79
N ARG A 393 -28.55 3.10 -4.22
CA ARG A 393 -28.67 2.91 -2.77
C ARG A 393 -27.36 3.21 -2.04
N ALA A 394 -26.22 2.81 -2.62
CA ALA A 394 -24.91 3.13 -2.04
C ALA A 394 -24.65 4.65 -2.00
N SER A 395 -25.08 5.38 -3.03
CA SER A 395 -24.95 6.84 -3.08
C SER A 395 -25.85 7.53 -2.04
N GLN A 396 -27.06 7.00 -1.81
CA GLN A 396 -27.96 7.48 -0.75
C GLN A 396 -27.37 7.21 0.65
N ASP A 397 -26.88 5.99 0.89
CA ASP A 397 -26.26 5.60 2.16
C ASP A 397 -25.01 6.45 2.47
N PHE A 398 -24.18 6.70 1.46
CA PHE A 398 -23.00 7.56 1.60
C PHE A 398 -23.38 9.02 1.88
N THR A 399 -24.40 9.55 1.21
CA THR A 399 -24.92 10.89 1.50
C THR A 399 -25.42 10.98 2.94
N GLY A 400 -26.09 9.94 3.43
CA GLY A 400 -26.51 9.83 4.83
C GLY A 400 -25.32 9.79 5.80
N TRP A 401 -24.29 9.02 5.46
CA TRP A 401 -23.06 8.93 6.22
C TRP A 401 -22.30 10.26 6.31
N LEU A 402 -22.23 11.03 5.21
CA LEU A 402 -21.64 12.38 5.23
C LEU A 402 -22.39 13.30 6.19
N LYS A 403 -23.73 13.31 6.15
CA LYS A 403 -24.54 14.11 7.09
C LYS A 403 -24.36 13.68 8.55
N GLU A 404 -24.16 12.39 8.82
CA GLU A 404 -23.89 11.90 10.17
C GLU A 404 -22.48 12.28 10.64
N LYS A 405 -21.50 12.26 9.73
CA LYS A 405 -20.14 12.71 10.00
C LYS A 405 -20.09 14.21 10.33
N ASP A 406 -20.77 15.05 9.55
CA ASP A 406 -20.81 16.51 9.79
C ASP A 406 -21.40 16.83 11.18
N LYS A 407 -22.49 16.14 11.56
CA LYS A 407 -23.08 16.28 12.90
C LYS A 407 -22.15 15.83 14.02
N GLN A 408 -21.41 14.76 13.81
CA GLN A 408 -20.44 14.30 14.80
C GLN A 408 -19.32 15.32 15.00
N GLU A 409 -18.85 15.96 13.93
CA GLU A 409 -17.86 17.03 14.02
C GLU A 409 -18.41 18.28 14.74
N GLU A 410 -19.69 18.62 14.56
CA GLU A 410 -20.38 19.67 15.33
C GLU A 410 -20.48 19.32 16.82
N ASP A 411 -20.90 18.10 17.15
CA ASP A 411 -21.02 17.63 18.54
C ASP A 411 -19.65 17.59 19.24
N ASP A 412 -18.60 17.14 18.55
CA ASP A 412 -17.24 17.10 19.07
C ASP A 412 -16.70 18.53 19.31
N GLN A 413 -16.99 19.48 18.40
CA GLN A 413 -16.66 20.89 18.63
C GLN A 413 -17.39 21.48 19.84
N GLN A 414 -18.65 21.11 20.05
CA GLN A 414 -19.46 21.62 21.16
C GLN A 414 -19.00 21.04 22.52
N GLN A 415 -18.52 19.79 22.56
CA GLN A 415 -17.93 19.20 23.77
C GLN A 415 -16.62 19.88 24.17
N HIS A 416 -15.79 20.27 23.21
CA HIS A 416 -14.56 21.00 23.49
C HIS A 416 -14.79 22.41 24.03
N TYR A 417 -15.94 23.03 23.71
CA TYR A 417 -16.31 24.33 24.24
C TYR A 417 -16.79 24.27 25.70
N ALA A 418 -17.40 23.16 26.13
CA ALA A 418 -17.97 23.04 27.47
C ALA A 418 -16.92 22.85 28.59
N THR A 419 -15.76 22.28 28.30
CA THR A 419 -14.70 22.04 29.30
C THR A 419 -13.78 23.23 29.55
N SER A 420 -13.98 24.35 28.86
CA SER A 420 -13.22 25.60 29.05
C SER A 420 -13.99 26.62 29.87
N THR A 421 -14.79 26.16 30.86
CA THR A 421 -15.32 27.06 31.89
C THR A 421 -14.25 27.25 32.96
N GLU A 422 -13.84 28.51 33.09
CA GLU A 422 -12.76 29.01 33.93
C GLU A 422 -12.81 28.45 35.35
N GLU A 423 -11.68 27.86 35.77
CA GLU A 423 -11.32 27.77 37.18
C GLU A 423 -10.98 29.20 37.63
N VAL A 424 -12.01 29.99 37.95
CA VAL A 424 -11.87 31.30 38.57
C VAL A 424 -11.34 31.06 39.97
N GLY A 425 -10.02 31.25 40.14
CA GLY A 425 -9.40 31.31 41.46
C GLY A 425 -9.98 32.49 42.24
N GLU A 426 -10.67 32.18 43.33
CA GLU A 426 -10.88 33.12 44.43
C GLU A 426 -9.56 33.22 45.21
N ASP A 427 -8.85 34.34 45.07
CA ASP A 427 -7.81 34.81 45.99
C ASP A 427 -7.95 36.32 46.23
#